data_AF-A6FJK1-F1
#
_entry.id   AF-A6FJK1-F1
#
_cell.length_a   1.000
_cell.length_b   1.000
_cell.length_c   1.000
_cell.angle_alpha   90.00
_cell.angle_beta   90.00
_cell.angle_gamma   90.00
#
_symmetry.space_group_name_H-M   'P 1'
#
loop_
_entity.id
_entity.type
_entity.pdbx_description
1 polymer ?
#
loop_
_entity_poly.entity_id
_entity_poly.type
_entity_poly.pdbx_seq_one_letter_code
_entity_poly.pdbx_strand_id
1 'polypeptide(L)'
;MRNKQRLTLLCICGLLAACSSSRYQYSDDHAPENIPQLDDIADAVPTPQTYSRYANRDYQVRGINYEVWRDIKILTQEGKASWYGNKFHGHKTSNGEIYDMFSMSAAHKNLPLPSFVKVTNLGNDKTVIVRVN
;
A
#
# COMPACT_ATOMS: atom_id res chain seq x y z
N MET A 1 1.65 61.83 -17.88
CA MET A 1 2.05 60.43 -18.11
C MET A 1 2.40 59.80 -16.76
N ARG A 2 1.46 59.09 -16.12
CA ARG A 2 1.57 58.69 -14.70
C ARG A 2 1.43 57.17 -14.56
N ASN A 3 2.52 56.56 -14.09
CA ASN A 3 2.75 55.18 -13.64
C ASN A 3 1.49 54.31 -13.43
N LYS A 4 1.28 53.33 -14.33
CA LYS A 4 0.33 52.21 -14.15
C LYS A 4 1.00 50.82 -14.15
N GLN A 5 2.32 50.74 -13.99
CA GLN A 5 3.10 49.50 -14.19
C GLN A 5 3.58 48.81 -12.90
N ARG A 6 3.19 49.28 -11.70
CA ARG A 6 3.69 48.72 -10.43
C ARG A 6 2.67 47.94 -9.60
N LEU A 7 1.40 47.86 -10.02
CA LEU A 7 0.36 47.20 -9.22
C LEU A 7 0.11 45.74 -9.62
N THR A 8 0.63 45.28 -10.76
CA THR A 8 0.35 43.93 -11.29
C THR A 8 1.28 42.85 -10.74
N LEU A 9 2.39 43.22 -10.08
CA LEU A 9 3.39 42.24 -9.63
C LEU A 9 3.11 41.64 -8.24
N LEU A 10 2.21 42.22 -7.43
CA LEU A 10 1.96 41.75 -6.07
C LEU A 10 0.92 40.61 -5.97
N CYS A 11 0.09 40.40 -7.00
CA CYS A 11 -0.94 39.35 -6.97
C CYS A 11 -0.47 37.97 -7.43
N ILE A 12 0.72 37.85 -8.03
CA ILE A 12 1.18 36.57 -8.63
C ILE A 12 1.96 35.70 -7.62
N CYS A 13 2.52 36.28 -6.56
CA CYS A 13 3.23 35.50 -5.53
C CYS A 13 2.30 34.85 -4.47
N GLY A 14 1.03 35.24 -4.39
CA GLY A 14 0.09 34.72 -3.40
C GLY A 14 -0.55 33.36 -3.76
N LEU A 15 -0.39 32.88 -4.99
CA LEU A 15 -1.08 31.68 -5.51
C LEU A 15 -0.25 30.39 -5.48
N LEU A 16 1.01 30.44 -5.02
CA LEU A 16 1.89 29.25 -4.99
C LEU A 16 2.00 28.58 -3.61
N ALA A 17 1.27 29.05 -2.61
CA ALA A 17 1.19 28.40 -1.30
C ALA A 17 0.08 27.32 -1.26
N ALA A 18 0.03 26.43 -2.25
CA ALA A 18 -0.74 25.20 -2.16
C ALA A 18 0.16 24.14 -1.52
N CYS A 19 0.15 24.12 -0.18
CA CYS A 19 0.94 23.22 0.64
C CYS A 19 0.79 21.75 0.23
N SER A 20 1.92 21.05 0.14
CA SER A 20 2.02 19.58 0.07
C SER A 20 1.50 18.98 1.38
N SER A 21 0.21 18.66 1.45
CA SER A 21 -0.34 17.89 2.57
C SER A 21 -0.02 16.41 2.38
N SER A 22 0.55 15.78 3.41
CA SER A 22 0.69 14.32 3.46
C SER A 22 -0.68 13.67 3.34
N ARG A 23 -0.78 12.64 2.49
CA ARG A 23 -1.99 11.79 2.41
C ARG A 23 -2.30 11.07 3.73
N TYR A 24 -1.27 10.81 4.52
CA TYR A 24 -1.36 10.02 5.75
C TYR A 24 -1.49 10.92 6.98
N GLN A 25 -2.37 10.51 7.90
CA GLN A 25 -2.55 11.19 9.19
C GLN A 25 -1.30 11.09 10.07
N TYR A 26 -0.57 9.97 10.00
CA TYR A 26 0.63 9.72 10.80
C TYR A 26 1.90 9.86 9.95
N SER A 27 2.93 10.50 10.51
CA SER A 27 4.26 10.57 9.90
C SER A 27 4.94 9.22 9.88
N ASP A 28 4.82 8.48 10.98
CA ASP A 28 5.46 7.19 11.22
C ASP A 28 4.41 6.12 11.44
N ASP A 29 4.73 4.90 11.01
CA ASP A 29 3.80 3.78 11.17
C ASP A 29 3.98 3.12 12.53
N HIS A 30 2.87 2.70 13.14
CA HIS A 30 2.85 2.12 14.47
C HIS A 30 1.62 1.25 14.69
N ALA A 31 1.69 0.41 15.73
CA ALA A 31 0.60 -0.48 16.11
C ALA A 31 -0.54 0.33 16.76
N PRO A 32 -1.79 -0.15 16.68
CA PRO A 32 -2.88 0.44 17.45
C PRO A 32 -2.65 0.29 18.95
N GLU A 33 -3.18 1.24 19.73
CA GLU A 33 -3.11 1.19 21.20
C GLU A 33 -3.86 -0.02 21.76
N ASN A 34 -4.98 -0.37 21.12
CA ASN A 34 -5.81 -1.51 21.49
C ASN A 34 -5.76 -2.54 20.37
N ILE A 35 -5.01 -3.62 20.59
CA ILE A 35 -4.91 -4.76 19.67
C ILE A 35 -5.98 -5.78 20.08
N PRO A 36 -6.92 -6.17 19.20
CA PRO A 36 -7.89 -7.23 19.48
C PRO A 36 -7.18 -8.58 19.63
N GLN A 37 -7.89 -9.58 20.15
CA GLN A 37 -7.37 -10.94 20.19
C GLN A 37 -7.14 -11.46 18.76
N LEU A 38 -5.86 -11.61 18.38
CA LEU A 38 -5.47 -11.93 17.01
C LEU A 38 -5.78 -13.38 16.61
N ASP A 39 -5.90 -14.28 17.59
CA ASP A 39 -6.20 -15.70 17.35
C ASP A 39 -7.60 -15.91 16.74
N ASP A 40 -8.48 -14.90 16.81
CA ASP A 40 -9.83 -14.94 16.24
C ASP A 40 -9.89 -14.43 14.79
N ILE A 41 -8.77 -13.90 14.27
CA ILE A 41 -8.70 -13.41 12.88
C ILE A 41 -8.51 -14.62 11.96
N ALA A 42 -9.54 -14.92 11.17
CA ALA A 42 -9.49 -16.01 10.21
C ALA A 42 -8.56 -15.68 9.03
N ASP A 43 -7.81 -16.70 8.61
CA ASP A 43 -7.01 -16.69 7.38
C ASP A 43 -7.82 -16.27 6.15
N ALA A 44 -7.14 -15.66 5.17
CA ALA A 44 -7.76 -15.42 3.87
C ALA A 44 -8.07 -16.74 3.18
N VAL A 45 -9.27 -16.88 2.62
CA VAL A 45 -9.69 -18.08 1.89
C VAL A 45 -9.27 -17.97 0.41
N PRO A 46 -8.35 -18.83 -0.09
CA PRO A 46 -7.97 -18.82 -1.50
C PRO A 46 -9.18 -19.12 -2.39
N THR A 47 -9.51 -18.19 -3.26
CA THR A 47 -10.58 -18.33 -4.23
C THR A 47 -10.08 -17.87 -5.60
N PRO A 48 -10.49 -18.51 -6.70
CA PRO A 48 -10.23 -17.99 -8.04
C PRO A 48 -10.82 -16.59 -8.17
N GLN A 49 -9.97 -15.59 -8.37
CA GLN A 49 -10.37 -14.19 -8.52
C GLN A 49 -9.80 -13.63 -9.82
N THR A 50 -10.56 -12.74 -10.46
CA THR A 50 -10.06 -12.00 -11.63
C THR A 50 -9.04 -10.97 -11.17
N TYR A 51 -7.91 -10.90 -11.87
CA TYR A 51 -6.89 -9.89 -11.62
C TYR A 51 -7.44 -8.47 -11.78
N SER A 52 -6.96 -7.56 -10.93
CA SER A 52 -7.25 -6.13 -10.99
C SER A 52 -6.87 -5.57 -12.37
N ARG A 53 -7.80 -4.83 -12.98
CA ARG A 53 -7.57 -4.19 -14.29
C ARG A 53 -6.48 -3.13 -14.25
N TYR A 54 -6.25 -2.52 -13.08
CA TYR A 54 -5.39 -1.33 -12.97
C TYR A 54 -4.02 -1.60 -12.36
N ALA A 55 -3.92 -2.60 -11.47
CA ALA A 55 -2.77 -2.78 -10.59
C ALA A 55 -1.71 -3.77 -11.10
N ASN A 56 -1.97 -4.43 -12.24
CA ASN A 56 -1.10 -5.46 -12.82
C ASN A 56 -0.21 -4.96 -13.95
N ARG A 57 0.12 -3.66 -13.93
CA ARG A 57 1.05 -3.03 -14.87
C ARG A 57 2.42 -2.90 -14.21
N ASP A 58 3.48 -3.04 -15.01
CA ASP A 58 4.83 -2.77 -14.52
C ASP A 58 4.92 -1.32 -14.07
N TYR A 59 5.68 -1.07 -13.02
CA TYR A 59 5.64 0.21 -12.32
C TYR A 59 7.02 0.64 -11.83
N GLN A 60 7.15 1.92 -11.51
CA GLN A 60 8.38 2.51 -10.99
C GLN A 60 8.12 3.17 -9.64
N VAL A 61 8.99 2.90 -8.66
CA VAL A 61 8.97 3.57 -7.35
C VAL A 61 10.37 4.06 -7.04
N ARG A 62 10.51 5.38 -6.81
CA ARG A 62 11.81 6.01 -6.48
C ARG A 62 12.92 5.68 -7.51
N GLY A 63 12.57 5.63 -8.79
CA GLY A 63 13.50 5.29 -9.88
C GLY A 63 13.79 3.80 -10.06
N ILE A 64 13.24 2.93 -9.21
CA ILE A 64 13.39 1.47 -9.33
C ILE A 64 12.21 0.91 -10.10
N ASN A 65 12.47 0.18 -11.18
CA ASN A 65 11.47 -0.50 -11.98
C ASN A 65 11.12 -1.87 -11.39
N TYR A 66 9.83 -2.19 -11.38
CA TYR A 66 9.28 -3.46 -10.93
C TYR A 66 8.41 -4.07 -12.03
N GLU A 67 8.66 -5.34 -12.33
CA GLU A 67 7.89 -6.13 -13.29
C GLU A 67 6.86 -7.00 -12.56
N VAL A 68 5.62 -7.02 -13.04
CA VAL A 68 4.59 -7.92 -12.51
C VAL A 68 4.69 -9.28 -13.19
N TRP A 69 4.84 -10.35 -12.41
CA TRP A 69 4.97 -11.72 -12.89
C TRP A 69 3.60 -12.33 -13.27
N ARG A 70 3.03 -11.90 -14.39
CA ARG A 70 1.64 -12.22 -14.80
C ARG A 70 1.38 -13.72 -15.01
N ASP A 71 2.38 -14.47 -15.46
CA ASP A 71 2.26 -15.90 -15.79
C ASP A 71 2.77 -16.83 -14.67
N ILE A 72 3.01 -16.29 -13.47
CA ILE A 72 3.47 -17.09 -12.34
C ILE A 72 2.38 -18.05 -11.87
N LYS A 73 2.75 -19.33 -11.71
CA LYS A 73 1.84 -20.38 -11.19
C LYS A 73 2.20 -20.81 -9.78
N ILE A 74 3.49 -20.88 -9.48
CA ILE A 74 4.03 -21.32 -8.20
C ILE A 74 5.17 -20.37 -7.83
N LEU A 75 5.17 -19.90 -6.58
CA LEU A 75 6.23 -19.11 -5.99
C LEU A 75 6.63 -19.76 -4.67
N THR A 76 7.93 -19.87 -4.42
CA THR A 76 8.48 -20.15 -3.10
C THR A 76 9.65 -19.21 -2.89
N GLN A 77 9.61 -18.46 -1.79
CA GLN A 77 10.59 -17.45 -1.48
C GLN A 77 10.75 -17.35 0.04
N GLU A 78 11.99 -17.11 0.46
CA GLU A 78 12.33 -16.73 1.83
C GLU A 78 12.78 -15.28 1.86
N GLY A 79 12.44 -14.57 2.94
CA GLY A 79 12.88 -13.20 3.13
C GLY A 79 12.32 -12.57 4.39
N LYS A 80 12.69 -11.30 4.62
CA LYS A 80 12.17 -10.52 5.74
C LYS A 80 10.77 -10.02 5.44
N ALA A 81 9.83 -10.31 6.34
CA ALA A 81 8.51 -9.69 6.36
C ALA A 81 8.46 -8.53 7.36
N SER A 82 7.57 -7.58 7.08
CA SER A 82 7.17 -6.51 8.00
C SER A 82 5.64 -6.38 7.97
N TRP A 83 5.10 -5.54 8.84
CA TRP A 83 3.67 -5.27 8.92
C TRP A 83 3.40 -3.77 8.72
N TYR A 84 2.15 -3.45 8.44
CA TYR A 84 1.63 -2.08 8.35
C TYR A 84 0.61 -1.83 9.46
N GLY A 85 0.55 -0.61 9.96
CA GLY A 85 -0.30 -0.22 11.08
C GLY A 85 -1.17 0.99 10.80
N ASN A 86 -1.35 1.83 11.82
CA ASN A 86 -2.25 2.99 11.80
C ASN A 86 -2.00 3.96 10.66
N LYS A 87 -0.75 4.09 10.19
CA LYS A 87 -0.43 5.04 9.13
C LYS A 87 -1.19 4.74 7.84
N PHE A 88 -1.37 3.46 7.52
CA PHE A 88 -1.97 3.04 6.26
C PHE A 88 -3.44 2.67 6.39
N HIS A 89 -3.92 2.40 7.60
CA HIS A 89 -5.30 1.98 7.85
C HIS A 89 -6.33 2.95 7.25
N GLY A 90 -7.36 2.40 6.60
CA GLY A 90 -8.40 3.19 5.95
C GLY A 90 -8.00 3.82 4.60
N HIS A 91 -6.76 3.64 4.13
CA HIS A 91 -6.31 4.16 2.85
C HIS A 91 -6.33 3.10 1.74
N LYS A 92 -6.44 3.56 0.49
CA LYS A 92 -6.42 2.66 -0.69
C LYS A 92 -5.07 1.96 -0.88
N THR A 93 -5.11 0.66 -1.13
CA THR A 93 -4.01 -0.19 -1.62
C THR A 93 -3.75 0.02 -3.12
N SER A 94 -2.82 -0.74 -3.69
CA SER A 94 -2.46 -0.65 -5.11
C SER A 94 -3.58 -1.11 -6.04
N ASN A 95 -4.40 -2.07 -5.61
CA ASN A 95 -5.57 -2.51 -6.36
C ASN A 95 -6.83 -1.64 -6.12
N GLY A 96 -6.77 -0.68 -5.19
CA GLY A 96 -7.81 0.28 -4.90
C GLY A 96 -8.73 -0.09 -3.73
N GLU A 97 -8.55 -1.27 -3.14
CA GLU A 97 -9.23 -1.68 -1.91
C GLU A 97 -8.81 -0.82 -0.72
N ILE A 98 -9.68 -0.72 0.28
CA ILE A 98 -9.34 -0.04 1.54
C ILE A 98 -8.55 -1.00 2.41
N TYR A 99 -7.35 -0.58 2.81
CA TYR A 99 -6.51 -1.35 3.72
C TYR A 99 -7.12 -1.38 5.13
N ASP A 100 -7.36 -2.58 5.62
CA ASP A 100 -7.71 -2.88 6.99
C ASP A 100 -6.57 -3.67 7.64
N MET A 101 -6.06 -3.18 8.77
CA MET A 101 -4.91 -3.79 9.45
C MET A 101 -5.27 -5.12 10.13
N PHE A 102 -6.56 -5.37 10.35
CA PHE A 102 -7.07 -6.62 10.93
C PHE A 102 -7.55 -7.60 9.86
N SER A 103 -7.45 -7.24 8.58
CA SER A 103 -7.69 -8.16 7.47
C SER A 103 -6.43 -8.96 7.16
N MET A 104 -6.59 -10.23 6.76
CA MET A 104 -5.49 -11.10 6.33
C MET A 104 -5.01 -10.74 4.92
N SER A 105 -4.38 -9.58 4.81
CA SER A 105 -3.84 -9.03 3.58
C SER A 105 -2.31 -8.85 3.63
N ALA A 106 -1.69 -8.72 2.46
CA ALA A 106 -0.26 -8.51 2.32
C ALA A 106 0.08 -7.66 1.10
N ALA A 107 1.31 -7.16 1.05
CA ALA A 107 1.86 -6.48 -0.12
C ALA A 107 3.06 -7.27 -0.66
N HIS A 108 3.10 -7.46 -1.99
CA HIS A 108 4.24 -8.06 -2.68
C HIS A 108 4.56 -7.27 -3.94
N LYS A 109 5.84 -7.10 -4.25
CA LYS A 109 6.29 -6.17 -5.31
C LYS A 109 5.99 -6.66 -6.73
N ASN A 110 5.99 -7.98 -6.94
CA ASN A 110 5.93 -8.55 -8.29
C ASN A 110 4.75 -9.49 -8.51
N LEU A 111 4.00 -9.84 -7.45
CA LEU A 111 2.87 -10.76 -7.61
C LEU A 111 1.70 -10.02 -8.25
N PRO A 112 0.97 -10.65 -9.18
CA PRO A 112 -0.23 -10.05 -9.72
C PRO A 112 -1.30 -9.92 -8.62
N LEU A 113 -2.11 -8.87 -8.69
CA LEU A 113 -3.13 -8.55 -7.72
C LEU A 113 -4.53 -8.92 -8.25
N PRO A 114 -5.38 -9.64 -7.48
CA PRO A 114 -5.01 -10.28 -6.22
C PRO A 114 -4.27 -11.60 -6.44
N SER A 115 -3.44 -11.96 -5.46
CA SER A 115 -2.85 -13.29 -5.30
C SER A 115 -3.09 -13.78 -3.88
N PHE A 116 -2.96 -15.08 -3.64
CA PHE A 116 -2.98 -15.65 -2.29
C PHE A 116 -1.65 -16.32 -2.00
N VAL A 117 -1.11 -16.11 -0.81
CA VAL A 117 0.15 -16.71 -0.38
C VAL A 117 0.01 -17.29 1.01
N LYS A 118 0.63 -18.45 1.21
CA LYS A 118 0.87 -18.99 2.55
C LYS A 118 2.19 -18.43 3.05
N VAL A 119 2.16 -17.79 4.20
CA VAL A 119 3.34 -17.27 4.89
C VAL A 119 3.65 -18.19 6.06
N THR A 120 4.91 -18.58 6.20
CA THR A 120 5.41 -19.35 7.34
C THR A 120 6.41 -18.50 8.10
N ASN A 121 6.21 -18.33 9.40
CA ASN A 121 7.21 -17.72 10.27
C ASN A 121 8.23 -18.79 10.69
N LEU A 122 9.45 -18.69 10.16
CA LEU A 122 10.52 -19.66 10.39
C LEU A 122 11.01 -19.73 11.85
N GLY A 123 10.67 -18.74 12.68
CA GLY A 123 11.06 -18.73 14.09
C GLY A 123 10.13 -19.55 15.00
N ASN A 124 8.92 -19.90 14.54
CA ASN A 124 7.93 -20.63 15.35
C ASN A 124 7.01 -21.56 14.56
N ASP A 125 7.30 -21.77 13.26
CA ASP A 125 6.56 -22.60 12.31
C ASP A 125 5.06 -22.28 12.15
N LYS A 126 4.58 -21.17 12.73
CA LYS A 126 3.20 -20.72 12.53
C LYS A 126 3.00 -20.28 11.09
N THR A 127 1.84 -20.60 10.53
CA THR A 127 1.48 -20.25 9.17
C THR A 127 0.18 -19.51 9.11
N VAL A 128 0.06 -18.62 8.12
CA VAL A 128 -1.19 -17.93 7.77
C VAL A 128 -1.34 -17.86 6.26
N ILE A 129 -2.57 -17.79 5.78
CA ILE A 129 -2.89 -17.44 4.40
C ILE A 129 -3.32 -15.98 4.33
N VAL A 130 -2.68 -15.23 3.44
CA VAL A 130 -2.97 -13.81 3.22
C VAL A 130 -3.27 -13.56 1.75
N ARG A 131 -4.10 -12.54 1.51
CA ARG A 131 -4.42 -12.04 0.17
C ARG A 131 -3.56 -10.83 -0.17
N VAL A 132 -2.86 -10.88 -1.29
CA VAL A 132 -2.05 -9.77 -1.79
C VAL A 132 -2.93 -8.77 -2.52
N ASN A 133 -2.89 -7.48 -2.14
CA ASN A 133 -3.74 -6.41 -2.72
C ASN A 133 -3.06 -5.04 -2.91
#